data_AF-W1S8F6-F1
#
_entry.id   AF-W1S8F6-F1
#
_cell.length_a   1.000
_cell.length_b   1.000
_cell.length_c   1.000
_cell.angle_alpha   90.00
_cell.angle_beta   90.00
_cell.angle_gamma   90.00
#
_symmetry.space_group_name_H-M   'P 1'
#
loop_
_entity.id
_entity.type
_entity.pdbx_description
1 polymer ?
#
loop_
_entity_poly.entity_id
_entity_poly.type
_entity_poly.pdbx_seq_one_letter_code
_entity_poly.pdbx_strand_id
1 'polypeptide(L)'
;MAMFAPFQRIVTGHDDAGLSRVMAADDIVPALIPSGDAGFALVWTSRGMPVDHRWLHVDAADTPSGLRRRQCTVLRMVDLLPGSASPMHRTNSLDYGIVICGALELELEDGSVTRMPP
;
A
#
# COMPACT_ATOMS: atom_id res chain seq x y z
N MET A 1 0.50 -24.04 -3.24
CA MET A 1 0.32 -23.01 -2.19
C MET A 1 0.30 -21.65 -2.87
N ALA A 2 -0.56 -20.73 -2.44
CA ALA A 2 -0.54 -19.37 -2.97
C ALA A 2 0.81 -18.72 -2.62
N MET A 3 1.40 -18.02 -3.59
CA MET A 3 2.72 -17.39 -3.44
C MET A 3 2.70 -16.24 -2.43
N PHE A 4 1.55 -15.59 -2.27
CA PHE A 4 1.32 -14.49 -1.34
C PHE A 4 0.07 -14.78 -0.50
N ALA A 5 0.10 -14.40 0.78
CA ALA A 5 -1.05 -14.52 1.66
C ALA A 5 -2.10 -13.44 1.33
N PRO A 6 -3.40 -13.79 1.24
CA PRO A 6 -4.45 -12.78 1.15
C PRO A 6 -4.53 -11.96 2.44
N PHE A 7 -5.00 -10.72 2.32
CA PHE A 7 -5.34 -9.86 3.46
C PHE A 7 -6.69 -9.18 3.24
N GLN A 8 -7.37 -8.85 4.32
CA GLN A 8 -8.68 -8.21 4.25
C GLN A 8 -8.54 -6.68 4.23
N ARG A 9 -9.20 -6.04 3.27
CA ARG A 9 -9.41 -4.58 3.23
C ARG A 9 -10.86 -4.29 3.62
N ILE A 10 -11.05 -3.49 4.66
CA ILE A 10 -12.37 -2.99 5.06
C ILE A 10 -12.38 -1.48 4.89
N VAL A 11 -13.31 -0.96 4.09
CA VAL A 11 -13.48 0.47 3.85
C VAL A 11 -14.79 0.91 4.50
N THR A 12 -14.73 1.93 5.34
CA THR A 12 -15.91 2.51 6.01
C THR A 12 -16.30 3.84 5.40
N GLY A 13 -17.57 4.22 5.57
CA GLY A 13 -18.10 5.50 5.13
C GLY A 13 -19.46 5.80 5.73
N HIS A 14 -20.20 6.70 5.09
CA HIS A 14 -21.57 7.04 5.48
C HIS A 14 -22.51 6.78 4.30
N ASP A 15 -23.71 6.27 4.59
CA ASP A 15 -24.79 6.15 3.60
C ASP A 15 -25.49 7.50 3.37
N ASP A 16 -26.48 7.55 2.46
CA ASP A 16 -27.22 8.77 2.12
C ASP A 16 -28.01 9.34 3.31
N ALA A 17 -28.24 8.54 4.36
CA ALA A 17 -28.86 8.99 5.62
C ALA A 17 -27.84 9.49 6.64
N GLY A 18 -26.53 9.48 6.30
CA GLY A 18 -25.45 9.90 7.18
C GLY A 18 -25.09 8.87 8.25
N LEU A 19 -25.51 7.61 8.12
CA LEU A 19 -25.15 6.56 9.07
C LEU A 19 -23.85 5.87 8.67
N SER A 20 -22.98 5.58 9.64
CA SER A 20 -21.71 4.90 9.37
C SER A 20 -21.94 3.45 8.90
N ARG A 21 -21.28 3.06 7.81
CA ARG A 21 -21.41 1.74 7.16
C ARG A 21 -20.06 1.21 6.68
N VAL A 22 -19.99 -0.11 6.46
CA VAL A 22 -18.96 -0.73 5.65
C VAL A 22 -19.33 -0.54 4.18
N MET A 23 -18.46 0.11 3.43
CA MET A 23 -18.65 0.42 2.01
C MET A 23 -18.04 -0.67 1.12
N ALA A 24 -16.95 -1.30 1.56
CA ALA A 24 -16.29 -2.41 0.90
C ALA A 24 -15.63 -3.34 1.94
N ALA A 25 -15.59 -4.64 1.63
CA ALA A 25 -14.91 -5.67 2.39
C ALA A 25 -14.34 -6.68 1.40
N ASP A 26 -13.04 -6.56 1.13
CA ASP A 26 -12.37 -7.29 0.06
C ASP A 26 -11.26 -8.16 0.61
N ASP A 27 -11.15 -9.39 0.09
CA ASP A 27 -9.96 -10.22 0.29
C ASP A 27 -9.00 -9.96 -0.87
N ILE A 28 -7.92 -9.23 -0.59
CA ILE A 28 -6.93 -8.83 -1.58
C ILE A 28 -5.77 -9.81 -1.55
N VAL A 29 -5.45 -10.36 -2.72
CA VAL A 29 -4.23 -11.16 -2.94
C VAL A 29 -3.20 -10.28 -3.65
N PRO A 30 -1.99 -10.08 -3.08
CA PRO A 30 -0.91 -9.39 -3.79
C PRO A 30 -0.60 -10.07 -5.13
N ALA A 31 -0.38 -9.26 -6.17
CA ALA A 31 0.03 -9.75 -7.48
C ALA A 31 1.55 -9.69 -7.63
N LEU A 32 2.14 -10.73 -8.24
CA LEU A 32 3.57 -10.72 -8.55
C LEU A 32 3.88 -9.58 -9.54
N ILE A 33 4.84 -8.73 -9.20
CA ILE A 33 5.28 -7.67 -10.11
C ILE A 33 6.12 -8.26 -11.27
N PRO A 34 6.22 -7.57 -12.43
CA PRO A 34 6.94 -8.10 -13.59
C PRO A 34 8.40 -8.50 -13.36
N SER A 35 9.09 -7.89 -12.39
CA SER A 35 10.47 -8.29 -12.05
C SER A 35 10.54 -9.63 -11.33
N GLY A 36 9.44 -10.11 -10.77
CA GLY A 36 9.35 -11.36 -10.04
C GLY A 36 9.81 -11.29 -8.59
N ASP A 37 10.17 -10.11 -8.08
CA ASP A 37 10.84 -9.95 -6.78
C ASP A 37 9.89 -9.70 -5.61
N ALA A 38 8.64 -9.33 -5.89
CA ALA A 38 7.68 -8.96 -4.86
C ALA A 38 6.23 -9.20 -5.27
N GLY A 39 5.40 -9.50 -4.27
CA GLY A 39 3.96 -9.34 -4.34
C GLY A 39 3.59 -7.90 -4.04
N PHE A 40 2.67 -7.32 -4.82
CA PHE A 40 2.23 -5.94 -4.66
C PHE A 40 0.71 -5.85 -4.70
N ALA A 41 0.15 -5.09 -3.75
CA ALA A 41 -1.25 -4.70 -3.75
C ALA A 41 -1.40 -3.22 -3.36
N LEU A 42 -2.11 -2.45 -4.20
CA LEU A 42 -2.59 -1.13 -3.80
C LEU A 42 -3.80 -1.31 -2.88
N VAL A 43 -3.74 -0.74 -1.67
CA VAL A 43 -4.83 -0.80 -0.70
C VAL A 43 -5.73 0.42 -0.81
N TRP A 44 -5.11 1.61 -0.85
CA TRP A 44 -5.82 2.88 -0.93
C TRP A 44 -4.94 3.99 -1.47
N THR A 45 -5.53 4.98 -2.13
CA THR A 45 -4.87 6.27 -2.41
C THR A 45 -5.82 7.41 -2.05
N SER A 46 -5.35 8.48 -1.40
CA SER A 46 -6.18 9.68 -1.29
C SER A 46 -6.22 10.42 -2.63
N ARG A 47 -7.24 11.26 -2.84
CA ARG A 47 -7.32 12.14 -4.02
C ARG A 47 -6.57 13.46 -3.84
N GLY A 48 -6.33 13.83 -2.59
CA GLY A 48 -5.79 15.11 -2.19
C GLY A 48 -5.38 15.10 -0.72
N MET A 49 -4.77 16.21 -0.32
CA MET A 49 -4.42 16.53 1.05
C MET A 49 -4.78 17.99 1.33
N PRO A 50 -5.60 18.30 2.34
CA PRO A 50 -6.24 17.37 3.29
C PRO A 50 -7.19 16.36 2.63
N VAL A 51 -7.40 15.21 3.29
CA VAL A 51 -8.30 14.15 2.78
C VAL A 51 -9.76 14.60 2.91
N ASP A 52 -10.54 14.45 1.84
CA ASP A 52 -11.99 14.65 1.86
C ASP A 52 -12.72 13.31 2.02
N HIS A 53 -13.38 13.13 3.16
CA HIS A 53 -14.12 11.91 3.51
C HIS A 53 -15.58 11.93 3.05
N ARG A 54 -16.03 12.99 2.36
CA ARG A 54 -17.41 13.10 1.85
C ARG A 54 -17.63 12.37 0.53
N TRP A 55 -16.56 12.04 -0.18
CA TRP A 55 -16.59 11.45 -1.54
C TRP A 55 -16.25 9.97 -1.54
N LEU A 56 -16.87 9.18 -0.65
CA LEU A 56 -16.59 7.75 -0.50
C LEU A 56 -17.29 6.85 -1.53
N HIS A 57 -18.10 7.40 -2.45
CA HIS A 57 -18.80 6.63 -3.47
C HIS A 57 -17.90 6.17 -4.64
N VAL A 58 -16.62 6.55 -4.64
CA VAL A 58 -15.64 6.05 -5.61
C VAL A 58 -14.51 5.39 -4.85
N ASP A 59 -14.30 4.10 -5.09
CA ASP A 59 -13.17 3.39 -4.53
C ASP A 59 -11.88 4.03 -5.03
N ALA A 60 -11.05 4.45 -4.10
CA ALA A 60 -9.83 5.12 -4.45
C ALA A 60 -8.78 4.15 -5.02
N ALA A 61 -8.89 2.84 -4.76
CA ALA A 61 -8.08 1.83 -5.42
C ALA A 61 -8.38 1.70 -6.93
N ASP A 62 -9.59 2.05 -7.36
CA ASP A 62 -9.98 2.04 -8.79
C ASP A 62 -9.56 3.32 -9.53
N THR A 63 -9.06 4.33 -8.81
CA THR A 63 -8.62 5.58 -9.42
C THR A 63 -7.18 5.41 -9.92
N PRO A 64 -6.86 5.66 -11.21
CA PRO A 64 -5.51 5.45 -11.73
C PRO A 64 -4.47 6.26 -10.96
N SER A 65 -3.68 5.61 -10.11
CA SER A 65 -2.59 6.24 -9.37
C SER A 65 -1.33 6.21 -10.24
N GLY A 66 -1.10 7.25 -11.03
CA GLY A 66 0.26 7.51 -11.49
C GLY A 66 1.14 7.75 -10.26
N LEU A 67 2.38 7.24 -10.25
CA LEU A 67 3.38 7.36 -9.18
C LEU A 67 3.72 8.82 -8.75
N ARG A 68 3.03 9.82 -9.31
CA ARG A 68 3.25 11.26 -9.15
C ARG A 68 1.94 12.07 -9.07
N ARG A 69 0.95 11.63 -8.31
CA ARG A 69 -0.08 12.59 -7.87
C ARG A 69 0.51 13.40 -6.70
N ARG A 70 0.74 14.70 -6.94
CA ARG A 70 1.15 15.62 -5.88
C ARG A 70 -0.01 15.72 -4.88
N GLN A 71 0.33 15.77 -3.59
CA GLN A 71 -0.63 15.93 -2.48
C GLN A 71 -1.60 14.76 -2.29
N CYS A 72 -1.16 13.51 -2.42
CA CYS A 72 -1.95 12.34 -1.98
C CYS A 72 -1.17 11.47 -1.00
N THR A 73 -1.88 10.55 -0.36
CA THR A 73 -1.29 9.40 0.35
C THR A 73 -1.54 8.13 -0.45
N VAL A 74 -0.62 7.18 -0.33
CA VAL A 74 -0.72 5.86 -0.95
C VAL A 74 -0.45 4.83 0.13
N LEU A 75 -1.36 3.89 0.30
CA LEU A 75 -1.22 2.72 1.15
C LEU A 75 -1.13 1.49 0.26
N ARG A 76 -0.09 0.68 0.46
CA ARG A 76 0.20 -0.51 -0.32
C ARG A 76 0.71 -1.62 0.59
N MET A 77 0.39 -2.86 0.25
CA MET A 77 1.02 -4.04 0.82
C MET A 77 2.07 -4.55 -0.16
N VAL A 78 3.28 -4.78 0.35
CA VAL A 78 4.42 -5.27 -0.42
C VAL A 78 4.98 -6.48 0.30
N ASP A 79 5.03 -7.61 -0.41
CA ASP A 79 5.62 -8.86 0.07
C ASP A 79 6.91 -9.10 -0.72
N LEU A 80 8.06 -8.76 -0.13
CA LEU A 80 9.38 -8.96 -0.75
C LEU A 80 9.78 -10.42 -0.62
N LEU A 81 10.08 -11.07 -1.74
CA LEU A 81 10.49 -12.47 -1.73
C LEU A 81 11.88 -12.64 -1.10
N PRO A 82 12.16 -13.82 -0.50
CA PRO A 82 13.46 -14.08 0.11
C PRO A 82 14.62 -13.92 -0.89
N GLY A 83 15.65 -13.17 -0.51
CA GLY A 83 16.83 -12.91 -1.33
C GLY A 83 16.62 -11.88 -2.45
N SER A 84 15.41 -11.34 -2.59
CA SER A 84 15.12 -10.24 -3.51
C SER A 84 15.43 -8.87 -2.87
N ALA A 85 15.65 -7.87 -3.73
CA ALA A 85 15.87 -6.49 -3.32
C ALA A 85 15.09 -5.53 -4.22
N SER A 86 14.57 -4.45 -3.65
CA SER A 86 13.98 -3.37 -4.45
C SER A 86 15.09 -2.51 -5.08
N PRO A 87 14.86 -1.92 -6.27
CA PRO A 87 15.80 -0.95 -6.83
C PRO A 87 16.03 0.24 -5.89
N MET A 88 17.28 0.67 -5.75
CA MET A 88 17.61 1.89 -5.02
C MET A 88 16.99 3.11 -5.71
N HIS A 89 16.21 3.90 -4.97
CA HIS A 89 15.57 5.10 -5.51
C HIS A 89 15.17 6.07 -4.39
N ARG A 90 14.81 7.29 -4.80
CA ARG A 90 14.26 8.32 -3.91
C ARG A 90 12.94 8.85 -4.46
N THR A 91 11.96 8.97 -3.59
CA THR A 91 10.66 9.61 -3.84
C THR A 91 10.59 10.97 -3.15
N ASN A 92 9.75 11.87 -3.65
CA ASN A 92 9.42 13.10 -2.92
C ASN A 92 8.17 12.83 -2.08
N SER A 93 8.34 12.00 -1.04
CA SER A 93 7.30 11.56 -0.12
C SER A 93 7.88 11.36 1.29
N LEU A 94 6.99 11.29 2.27
CA LEU A 94 7.29 10.73 3.59
C LEU A 94 6.59 9.37 3.65
N ASP A 95 7.36 8.31 3.81
CA ASP A 95 6.85 6.94 3.80
C ASP A 95 6.95 6.33 5.20
N TYR A 96 5.86 5.70 5.65
CA TYR A 96 5.84 4.90 6.87
C TYR A 96 5.85 3.43 6.48
N GLY A 97 7.01 2.78 6.65
CA GLY A 97 7.17 1.35 6.44
C GLY A 97 6.89 0.59 7.74
N ILE A 98 5.93 -0.33 7.71
CA ILE A 98 5.56 -1.17 8.86
C ILE A 98 5.75 -2.61 8.42
N VAL A 99 6.65 -3.33 9.10
CA VAL A 99 6.87 -4.77 8.84
C VAL A 99 5.79 -5.55 9.57
N ILE A 100 4.98 -6.31 8.83
CA ILE A 100 3.87 -7.07 9.41
C ILE A 100 4.31 -8.52 9.72
N CYS A 101 5.18 -9.09 8.89
CA CYS A 101 5.69 -10.45 9.01
C CYS A 101 7.10 -10.55 8.42
N GLY A 102 7.94 -11.42 8.98
CA GLY A 102 9.31 -11.64 8.51
C GLY A 102 10.30 -10.60 9.04
N ALA A 103 11.24 -10.17 8.22
CA ALA A 103 12.13 -9.05 8.51
C ALA A 103 12.68 -8.52 7.18
N LEU A 104 13.03 -7.24 7.14
CA LEU A 104 13.66 -6.59 6.00
C LEU A 104 15.00 -5.97 6.39
N GLU A 105 15.81 -5.69 5.37
CA GLU A 105 17.02 -4.87 5.50
C GLU A 105 16.79 -3.57 4.73
N LEU A 106 16.96 -2.44 5.41
CA LEU A 106 16.92 -1.10 4.82
C LEU A 106 18.34 -0.66 4.52
N GLU A 107 18.70 -0.65 3.24
CA GLU A 107 19.97 -0.15 2.74
C GLU A 107 19.83 1.31 2.28
N LEU A 108 20.79 2.16 2.66
CA LEU A 108 20.88 3.57 2.25
C LEU A 108 22.07 3.80 1.29
N GLU A 109 22.11 4.98 0.65
CA GLU A 109 23.11 5.34 -0.36
C GLU A 109 24.57 5.26 0.14
N ASP A 110 24.80 5.43 1.44
CA ASP A 110 26.12 5.31 2.07
C ASP A 110 26.53 3.86 2.35
N GLY A 111 25.70 2.88 1.96
CA GLY A 111 25.88 1.46 2.22
C GLY A 111 25.52 1.03 3.64
N SER A 112 24.99 1.93 4.47
CA SER A 112 24.49 1.54 5.79
C SER A 112 23.25 0.66 5.65
N VAL A 113 23.20 -0.39 6.47
CA VAL A 113 22.10 -1.36 6.49
C VAL A 113 21.49 -1.41 7.88
N THR A 114 20.17 -1.22 7.96
CA THR A 114 19.41 -1.35 9.20
C THR A 114 18.41 -2.49 9.08
N ARG A 115 18.46 -3.45 10.00
CA ARG A 115 17.48 -4.53 10.07
C ARG A 115 16.16 -4.02 10.63
N MET A 116 15.07 -4.30 9.92
CA MET A 116 13.69 -3.97 10.27
C MET A 116 12.93 -5.27 10.65
N PRO A 117 12.81 -5.60 11.95
CA PRO A 117 11.97 -6.70 12.42
C PRO A 117 10.48 -6.31 12.36
N PRO A 118 9.55 -7.27 12.61
CA PRO A 118 8.13 -7.00 12.77
C PRO A 118 7.82 -6.06 13.94
#